data_AF-A0A9W6YGV5-F1
#
_entry.id   AF-A0A9W6YGV5-F1
#
_cell.length_a   1.000
_cell.length_b   1.000
_cell.length_c   1.000
_cell.angle_alpha   90.00
_cell.angle_beta   90.00
_cell.angle_gamma   90.00
#
_symmetry.space_group_name_H-M   'P 1'
#
loop_
_entity.id
_entity.type
_entity.pdbx_description
1 polymer ?
#
loop_
_entity_poly.entity_id
_entity_poly.type
_entity_poly.pdbx_seq_one_letter_code
_entity_poly.pdbx_strand_id
1 'polypeptide(L)'
;MEYERGAENLPVETNMSTGSPNAAATHVAREDCPDLADPEWEALQRLSTVIGEAAVATMLRTLSPTEQLRVALGFIMKEQREVAARATVSTPSTPRVESLKLHVKSYVGREGEPLLRWLVEVDTAITA
;
A
#
# COMPACT_ATOMS: atom_id res chain seq x y z
N MET A 1 56.02 -32.35 48.97
CA MET A 1 56.49 -31.03 48.49
C MET A 1 55.36 -30.45 47.67
N GLU A 2 54.64 -29.52 48.29
CA GLU A 2 53.78 -28.56 47.61
C GLU A 2 54.62 -27.70 46.66
N TYR A 3 54.03 -27.31 45.55
CA TYR A 3 54.20 -25.95 45.06
C TYR A 3 52.88 -25.50 44.42
N GLU A 4 52.25 -24.54 45.08
CA GLU A 4 51.10 -23.82 44.58
C GLU A 4 51.45 -23.08 43.29
N ARG A 5 50.64 -23.28 42.24
CA ARG A 5 50.65 -22.41 41.07
C ARG A 5 49.75 -21.22 41.38
N GLY A 6 50.39 -20.14 41.83
CA GLY A 6 49.77 -18.87 42.15
C GLY A 6 48.95 -18.30 41.00
N ALA A 7 47.85 -17.66 41.39
CA ALA A 7 46.96 -16.91 40.54
C ALA A 7 47.67 -15.72 39.88
N GLU A 8 47.52 -15.60 38.57
CA GLU A 8 47.73 -14.34 37.85
C GLU A 8 46.40 -13.87 37.25
N ASN A 9 46.16 -12.60 37.50
CA ASN A 9 44.91 -11.87 37.39
C ASN A 9 44.42 -11.72 35.93
N LEU A 10 43.09 -11.72 35.78
CA LEU A 10 42.34 -11.28 34.60
C LEU A 10 42.76 -9.88 34.12
N PRO A 11 42.57 -9.56 32.82
CA PRO A 11 41.33 -8.90 32.44
C PRO A 11 40.62 -9.54 31.24
N VAL A 12 39.32 -9.22 31.20
CA VAL A 12 38.33 -9.32 30.13
C VAL A 12 38.90 -8.96 28.74
N GLU A 13 38.10 -9.27 27.70
CA GLU A 13 38.36 -9.16 26.25
C GLU A 13 38.93 -10.49 25.73
N THR A 14 38.27 -11.25 24.86
CA THR A 14 37.61 -10.82 23.64
C THR A 14 36.59 -11.88 23.24
N ASN A 15 35.31 -11.60 23.46
CA ASN A 15 34.22 -12.31 22.80
C ASN A 15 34.10 -11.83 21.34
N MET A 16 35.14 -11.99 20.53
CA MET A 16 34.95 -11.95 19.09
C MET A 16 34.38 -13.31 18.65
N SER A 17 33.10 -13.51 18.99
CA SER A 17 32.25 -14.31 18.13
C SER A 17 32.12 -13.53 16.84
N THR A 18 33.08 -13.74 15.93
CA THR A 18 32.90 -13.45 14.51
C THR A 18 31.88 -14.46 13.99
N GLY A 19 30.64 -14.32 14.47
CA GLY A 19 29.48 -14.72 13.71
C GLY A 19 29.49 -13.86 12.46
N SER A 20 30.15 -14.36 11.42
CA SER A 20 30.04 -13.84 10.08
C SER A 20 28.55 -13.67 9.76
N PRO A 21 28.00 -12.46 9.61
CA PRO A 21 26.61 -12.29 9.20
C PRO A 21 26.47 -12.36 7.68
N ASN A 22 27.41 -13.03 6.98
CA ASN A 22 27.55 -12.92 5.53
C ASN A 22 27.21 -14.21 4.78
N ALA A 23 26.32 -15.03 5.32
CA ALA A 23 25.74 -16.17 4.63
C ALA A 23 24.22 -16.18 4.82
N ALA A 24 23.53 -15.58 3.86
CA ALA A 24 22.18 -15.95 3.41
C ALA A 24 21.09 -16.07 4.49
N ALA A 25 20.66 -14.93 5.04
CA ALA A 25 19.23 -14.71 5.24
C ALA A 25 18.71 -14.01 3.97
N THR A 26 18.67 -14.75 2.87
CA THR A 26 18.08 -14.28 1.60
C THR A 26 16.56 -14.31 1.66
N HIS A 27 16.02 -15.00 2.68
CA HIS A 27 14.59 -15.13 2.90
C HIS A 27 14.06 -13.94 3.69
N VAL A 28 13.02 -13.27 3.19
CA VAL A 28 12.33 -12.20 3.94
C VAL A 28 11.14 -12.82 4.65
N ALA A 29 11.20 -12.88 5.97
CA ALA A 29 10.13 -13.47 6.76
C ALA A 29 9.22 -12.40 7.38
N ARG A 30 7.98 -12.78 7.70
CA ARG A 30 6.97 -11.82 8.19
C ARG A 30 7.39 -11.20 9.53
N GLU A 31 8.08 -12.00 10.34
CA GLU A 31 8.68 -11.63 11.61
C GLU A 31 9.73 -10.51 11.49
N ASP A 32 10.36 -10.35 10.32
CA ASP A 32 11.35 -9.29 10.09
C ASP A 32 10.69 -7.92 9.86
N CYS A 33 9.37 -7.89 9.65
CA CYS A 33 8.62 -6.68 9.32
C CYS A 33 7.30 -6.61 10.10
N PRO A 34 7.32 -6.45 11.44
CA PRO A 34 6.10 -6.40 12.25
C PRO A 34 5.20 -5.19 11.93
N ASP A 35 5.77 -4.10 11.44
CA ASP A 35 5.07 -2.83 11.18
C ASP A 35 4.25 -2.82 9.88
N LEU A 36 4.43 -3.82 9.02
CA LEU A 36 3.65 -3.96 7.80
C LEU A 36 2.32 -4.62 8.12
N ALA A 37 1.22 -4.16 7.54
CA ALA A 37 -0.04 -4.89 7.55
C ALA A 37 -0.04 -5.91 6.40
N ASP A 38 -1.04 -6.79 6.40
CA ASP A 38 -1.14 -7.91 5.46
C ASP A 38 -1.11 -7.49 3.98
N PRO A 39 -1.81 -6.43 3.52
CA PRO A 39 -1.76 -6.06 2.10
C PRO A 39 -0.39 -5.53 1.67
N GLU A 40 0.34 -4.85 2.55
CA GLU A 40 1.69 -4.36 2.29
C GLU A 40 2.71 -5.49 2.30
N TRP A 41 2.56 -6.47 3.21
CA TRP A 41 3.37 -7.68 3.20
C TRP A 41 3.19 -8.47 1.90
N GLU A 42 1.95 -8.69 1.48
CA GLU A 42 1.61 -9.34 0.21
C GLU A 42 2.18 -8.58 -0.99
N ALA A 43 2.18 -7.24 -0.94
CA ALA A 43 2.79 -6.41 -1.97
C ALA A 43 4.31 -6.59 -2.04
N LEU A 44 5.00 -6.75 -0.90
CA LEU A 44 6.43 -7.06 -0.88
C LEU A 44 6.72 -8.45 -1.43
N GLN A 45 5.86 -9.44 -1.14
CA GLN A 45 5.96 -10.77 -1.73
C GLN A 45 5.79 -10.72 -3.26
N ARG A 46 4.85 -9.92 -3.77
CA ARG A 46 4.74 -9.71 -5.23
C ARG A 46 5.93 -8.94 -5.79
N LEU A 47 6.42 -7.91 -5.10
CA LEU A 47 7.62 -7.19 -5.50
C LEU A 47 8.84 -8.10 -5.55
N SER A 48 8.97 -9.07 -4.63
CA SER A 48 10.06 -10.05 -4.64
C SER A 48 10.03 -10.95 -5.89
N THR A 49 8.84 -11.25 -6.43
CA THR A 49 8.73 -11.95 -7.73
C THR A 49 9.24 -11.13 -8.91
N VAL A 50 9.21 -9.79 -8.81
CA VAL A 50 9.58 -8.87 -9.90
C VAL A 50 11.08 -8.56 -9.88
N ILE A 51 11.63 -8.23 -8.71
CA ILE A 51 13.02 -7.76 -8.58
C ILE A 51 13.94 -8.75 -7.86
N GLY A 52 13.40 -9.87 -7.38
CA GLY A 52 14.11 -10.88 -6.61
C GLY A 52 14.08 -10.62 -5.11
N GLU A 53 14.02 -11.70 -4.35
CA GLU A 53 13.97 -11.67 -2.88
C GLU A 53 15.22 -11.05 -2.26
N ALA A 54 16.40 -11.31 -2.80
CA ALA A 54 17.65 -10.71 -2.33
C ALA A 54 17.65 -9.18 -2.44
N ALA A 55 17.04 -8.64 -3.50
CA ALA A 55 16.91 -7.20 -3.70
C ALA A 55 15.92 -6.59 -2.69
N VAL A 56 14.78 -7.26 -2.46
CA VAL A 56 13.81 -6.84 -1.43
C VAL A 56 14.42 -6.93 -0.03
N ALA A 57 15.12 -8.01 0.32
CA ALA A 57 15.80 -8.16 1.60
C ALA A 57 16.85 -7.07 1.83
N THR A 58 17.60 -6.71 0.79
CA THR A 58 18.56 -5.60 0.83
C THR A 58 17.84 -4.28 1.07
N MET A 59 16.76 -4.04 0.32
CA MET A 59 15.95 -2.83 0.44
C MET A 59 15.37 -2.67 1.84
N LEU A 60 14.76 -3.72 2.41
CA LEU A 60 14.23 -3.70 3.78
C LEU A 60 15.31 -3.46 4.83
N ARG A 61 16.51 -4.02 4.64
CA ARG A 61 17.65 -3.79 5.54
C ARG A 61 18.17 -2.35 5.49
N THR A 62 18.05 -1.68 4.34
CA THR A 62 18.56 -0.31 4.14
C THR A 62 17.54 0.78 4.43
N LEU A 63 16.24 0.48 4.29
CA LEU A 63 15.16 1.46 4.42
C LEU A 63 14.59 1.47 5.85
N SER A 64 14.20 2.65 6.31
CA SER A 64 13.44 2.79 7.56
C SER A 64 12.03 2.20 7.42
N PRO A 65 11.36 1.80 8.52
CA PRO A 65 10.01 1.22 8.46
C PRO A 65 9.00 2.08 7.67
N THR A 66 9.07 3.40 7.81
CA THR A 66 8.22 4.33 7.06
C THR A 66 8.50 4.32 5.56
N GLU A 67 9.76 4.12 5.16
CA GLU A 67 10.15 4.01 3.75
C GLU A 67 9.76 2.66 3.16
N GLN A 68 9.84 1.57 3.93
CA GLN A 68 9.35 0.26 3.52
C GLN A 68 7.85 0.32 3.21
N LEU A 69 7.07 0.94 4.10
CA LEU A 69 5.63 1.15 3.89
C LEU A 69 5.37 1.98 2.63
N ARG A 70 6.14 3.05 2.42
CA ARG A 70 6.02 3.90 1.21
C ARG A 70 6.28 3.11 -0.07
N VAL A 71 7.28 2.22 -0.07
CA VAL A 71 7.57 1.35 -1.22
C VAL A 71 6.44 0.36 -1.47
N ALA A 72 5.93 -0.31 -0.43
CA ALA A 72 4.82 -1.25 -0.54
C ALA A 72 3.55 -0.57 -1.08
N LEU A 73 3.17 0.58 -0.52
CA LEU A 73 2.01 1.35 -0.98
C LEU A 73 2.20 1.86 -2.42
N GLY A 74 3.39 2.33 -2.76
CA GLY A 74 3.72 2.76 -4.13
C GLY A 74 3.59 1.63 -5.14
N PHE A 75 4.01 0.42 -4.75
CA PHE A 75 3.85 -0.78 -5.56
C PHE A 75 2.38 -1.16 -5.73
N ILE A 76 1.59 -1.16 -4.65
CA ILE A 76 0.13 -1.44 -4.71
C ILE A 76 -0.58 -0.45 -5.62
N MET A 77 -0.32 0.86 -5.48
CA MET A 77 -0.98 1.88 -6.31
C MET A 77 -0.61 1.74 -7.79
N LYS A 78 0.64 1.37 -8.09
CA LYS A 78 1.08 1.08 -9.46
C LYS A 78 0.34 -0.14 -10.01
N GLU A 79 0.29 -1.23 -9.24
CA GLU A 79 -0.39 -2.48 -9.61
C GLU A 79 -1.89 -2.24 -9.86
N GLN A 80 -2.57 -1.52 -8.97
CA GLN A 80 -3.98 -1.15 -9.13
C GLN A 80 -4.22 -0.34 -10.42
N ARG A 81 -3.32 0.60 -10.75
CA ARG A 81 -3.41 1.36 -12.00
C ARG A 81 -3.25 0.46 -13.21
N GLU A 82 -2.30 -0.47 -13.19
CA GLU A 82 -2.08 -1.42 -14.28
C GLU A 82 -3.28 -2.37 -14.45
N VAL A 83 -3.87 -2.85 -13.35
CA VAL A 83 -5.10 -3.65 -13.35
C VAL A 83 -6.27 -2.84 -13.90
N ALA A 84 -6.46 -1.59 -13.46
CA ALA A 84 -7.50 -0.71 -13.97
C ALA A 84 -7.31 -0.41 -15.46
N ALA A 85 -6.09 -0.17 -15.91
CA ALA A 85 -5.77 0.05 -17.32
C ALA A 85 -6.07 -1.20 -18.18
N ARG A 86 -5.79 -2.40 -17.67
CA ARG A 86 -6.16 -3.65 -18.36
C ARG A 86 -7.67 -3.87 -18.39
N ALA A 87 -8.38 -3.47 -17.34
CA ALA A 87 -9.83 -3.54 -17.28
C ALA A 87 -10.49 -2.57 -18.28
N THR A 88 -9.96 -1.36 -18.44
CA THR A 88 -10.46 -0.37 -19.44
C THR A 88 -10.13 -0.76 -20.88
N VAL A 89 -9.01 -1.45 -21.13
CA VAL A 89 -8.73 -2.03 -22.46
C VAL A 89 -9.67 -3.19 -22.79
N SER A 90 -10.15 -3.91 -21.78
CA SER A 90 -11.08 -5.04 -21.95
C SER A 90 -12.55 -4.63 -22.01
N THR A 91 -12.89 -3.39 -21.61
CA THR A 91 -14.25 -2.85 -21.69
C THR A 91 -14.19 -1.41 -22.22
N PRO A 92 -14.65 -1.12 -23.45
CA PRO A 92 -14.87 0.26 -23.88
C PRO A 92 -16.11 0.79 -23.13
N SER A 93 -15.93 1.15 -21.85
CA SER A 93 -16.92 1.94 -21.11
C SER A 93 -16.53 3.39 -21.26
N THR A 94 -16.82 3.96 -22.44
CA THR A 94 -17.09 5.39 -22.49
C THR A 94 -18.19 5.66 -21.47
N PRO A 95 -18.03 6.60 -20.52
CA PRO A 95 -19.14 7.04 -19.70
C PRO A 95 -20.17 7.65 -20.66
N ARG A 96 -21.14 6.84 -21.05
CA ARG A 96 -22.24 7.29 -21.88
C ARG A 96 -23.06 8.16 -20.94
N VAL A 97 -22.94 9.48 -21.08
CA VAL A 97 -23.82 10.42 -20.38
C VAL A 97 -25.22 10.13 -20.91
N GLU A 98 -25.97 9.33 -20.17
CA GLU A 98 -27.36 9.05 -20.50
C GLU A 98 -28.16 10.31 -20.20
N SER A 99 -28.64 10.96 -21.26
CA SER A 99 -29.53 12.11 -21.12
C SER A 99 -30.89 11.63 -20.60
N LEU A 100 -31.24 12.04 -19.39
CA LEU A 100 -32.56 11.79 -18.81
C LEU A 100 -33.59 12.74 -19.43
N LYS A 101 -34.66 12.19 -20.02
CA LYS A 101 -35.78 12.98 -20.53
C LYS A 101 -36.84 13.11 -19.44
N LEU A 102 -36.79 14.20 -18.67
CA LEU A 102 -37.74 14.48 -17.60
C LEU A 102 -39.05 15.06 -18.15
N HIS A 103 -40.18 14.69 -17.56
CA HIS A 103 -41.49 15.26 -17.88
C HIS A 103 -41.94 16.22 -16.78
N VAL A 104 -41.48 17.47 -16.86
CA VAL A 104 -41.82 18.54 -15.91
C VAL A 104 -42.51 19.67 -16.65
N LYS A 105 -43.42 20.39 -15.99
CA LYS A 105 -44.07 21.57 -16.58
C LYS A 105 -43.01 22.65 -16.85
N SER A 106 -43.15 23.37 -17.96
CA SER A 106 -42.27 24.52 -18.25
C SER A 106 -42.48 25.61 -17.20
N TYR A 107 -41.39 26.12 -16.64
CA TYR A 107 -41.45 27.33 -15.82
C TYR A 107 -41.73 28.53 -16.72
N VAL A 108 -42.74 29.33 -16.38
CA VAL A 108 -43.15 30.50 -17.18
C VAL A 108 -43.00 31.82 -16.44
N GLY A 109 -42.54 31.79 -15.17
CA GLY A 109 -42.10 32.98 -14.45
C GLY A 109 -43.18 34.02 -14.19
N ARG A 110 -44.43 33.60 -14.00
CA ARG A 110 -45.54 34.53 -13.69
C ARG A 110 -45.48 34.99 -12.23
N GLU A 111 -45.99 36.20 -12.00
CA GLU A 111 -46.18 36.74 -10.66
C GLU A 111 -47.09 35.80 -9.85
N GLY A 112 -46.56 35.21 -8.78
CA GLY A 112 -47.22 34.16 -7.98
C GLY A 112 -46.77 32.72 -8.24
N GLU A 113 -45.89 32.46 -9.21
CA GLU A 113 -45.28 31.13 -9.43
C GLU A 113 -43.87 31.06 -8.82
N PRO A 114 -43.70 30.46 -7.62
CA PRO A 114 -42.40 30.39 -6.97
C PRO A 114 -41.47 29.42 -7.73
N LEU A 115 -40.33 29.94 -8.19
CA LEU A 115 -39.26 29.15 -8.82
C LEU A 115 -38.85 27.93 -7.98
N LEU A 116 -38.86 28.08 -6.65
CA LEU A 116 -38.54 27.01 -5.71
C LEU A 116 -39.46 25.80 -5.85
N ARG A 117 -40.76 26.03 -6.09
CA ARG A 117 -41.71 24.93 -6.30
C ARG A 117 -41.41 24.16 -7.58
N TRP A 118 -41.05 24.88 -8.64
CA TRP A 118 -40.66 24.25 -9.90
C TRP A 118 -39.35 23.44 -9.76
N LEU A 119 -38.36 23.96 -9.02
CA LEU A 119 -37.12 23.22 -8.74
C LEU A 119 -37.38 21.93 -7.96
N VAL A 120 -38.29 21.94 -6.99
CA VAL A 120 -38.70 20.72 -6.26
C VAL A 120 -39.38 19.70 -7.18
N GLU A 121 -40.16 20.14 -8.16
CA GLU A 121 -40.76 19.26 -9.18
C GLU A 121 -39.68 18.60 -10.06
N VAL A 122 -38.62 19.33 -10.41
CA VAL A 122 -37.46 18.78 -11.14
C VAL A 122 -36.70 17.77 -10.29
N ASP A 123 -36.42 18.08 -9.02
CA ASP A 123 -35.69 17.20 -8.10
C ASP A 123 -36.44 15.88 -7.85
N THR A 124 -37.76 15.97 -7.67
CA THR A 124 -38.64 14.80 -7.58
C THR A 124 -38.59 13.96 -8.86
N ALA A 125 -38.60 14.60 -10.03
CA ALA A 125 -38.55 13.90 -11.32
C ALA A 125 -37.18 13.24 -11.61
N ILE A 126 -36.10 13.73 -11.02
CA ILE A 126 -34.76 13.13 -11.10
C ILE A 126 -34.66 11.91 -10.17
N THR A 127 -35.36 11.93 -9.04
CA THR A 127 -35.26 10.91 -7.98
C THR A 127 -36.30 9.79 -8.09
N ALA A 128 -37.40 9.99 -8.81
CA ALA A 128 -38.48 9.03 -9.02
C ALA A 128 -38.13 7.93 -10.03
#